data_AF-A0A165E0Q0-F1
#
_entry.id   AF-A0A165E0Q0-F1
#
_cell.length_a   1.000
_cell.length_b   1.000
_cell.length_c   1.000
_cell.angle_alpha   90.00
_cell.angle_beta   90.00
_cell.angle_gamma   90.00
#
_symmetry.space_group_name_H-M   'P 1'
#
loop_
_entity.id
_entity.type
_entity.pdbx_description
1 polymer ?
#
loop_
_entity_poly.entity_id
_entity_poly.type
_entity_poly.pdbx_seq_one_letter_code
_entity_poly.pdbx_strand_id
1 'polypeptide(L)'
;MLAMLVLPFFRGYIMLPVALVSERYGELTLVILGEGIIGVIKTLGDAVKGFGVGNAVYGQAICVLVIICCAWHFLFHGFNPEIRMGKKRGILWLLLHLPLHSVLLLLLAGMRNAVQYVNLGNAVIDVTDAFATLQAQGIAVLSQNGSGAFDTSQLPMEHLTVQFGKLPITTSFPDEVAFFEATVQQFPGNATVDPFIELVQYEVDALYWIAAEYSVEPSQELTDAYVRITVGTNSSWTPSDNDTLVQDTFNASMDEVSQLVLDFLSLYTTEVLEGTVYFLPTSGGLLILVSILNLLRSAPIGRWMWITWASHLIVGIGLALLGLLDLGGIEIKLTNDNVGDNHLSPVYRLLHSNMMIPTAAIAYAVLVLADAVFLSIGRRAEGGSLNKVAAEEAYSPSANGVREDDVLPLVSIGQTKRSDSPPERDGSDDERSWDGYQKGTSGPSLRMYGKVASEEEGQGKN
;
A
#
# COMPACT_ATOMS: atom_id res chain seq x y z
N MET A 1 24.54 -9.27 6.15
CA MET A 1 24.87 -8.35 5.03
C MET A 1 26.16 -7.55 5.24
N LEU A 2 26.47 -7.04 6.43
CA LEU A 2 27.69 -6.23 6.67
C LEU A 2 29.00 -6.95 6.29
N ALA A 3 29.10 -8.25 6.58
CA ALA A 3 30.25 -9.06 6.18
C ALA A 3 30.43 -9.11 4.64
N MET A 4 29.34 -9.22 3.85
CA MET A 4 29.42 -9.17 2.38
C MET A 4 29.88 -7.81 1.85
N LEU A 5 29.64 -6.72 2.60
CA LEU A 5 30.09 -5.38 2.26
C LEU A 5 31.59 -5.18 2.53
N VAL A 6 32.09 -5.83 3.56
CA VAL A 6 33.44 -5.64 4.10
C VAL A 6 34.45 -6.64 3.51
N LEU A 7 34.04 -7.88 3.24
CA LEU A 7 34.87 -8.96 2.70
C LEU A 7 35.53 -8.68 1.33
N PRO A 8 34.91 -7.95 0.37
CA PRO A 8 35.54 -7.64 -0.92
C PRO A 8 36.82 -6.81 -0.81
N PHE A 9 37.03 -6.13 0.33
CA PHE A 9 38.21 -5.32 0.59
C PHE A 9 39.39 -6.13 1.17
N PHE A 10 39.18 -7.38 1.59
CA PHE A 10 40.23 -8.23 2.14
C PHE A 10 41.00 -8.98 1.04
N ARG A 11 42.33 -8.89 1.11
CA ARG A 11 43.27 -9.54 0.19
C ARG A 11 43.25 -11.05 0.45
N GLY A 12 42.62 -11.84 -0.43
CA GLY A 12 42.53 -13.30 -0.31
C GLY A 12 41.11 -13.88 -0.35
N TYR A 13 40.08 -13.04 -0.50
CA TYR A 13 38.71 -13.53 -0.61
C TYR A 13 38.49 -14.27 -1.94
N ILE A 14 38.12 -15.56 -1.87
CA ILE A 14 37.70 -16.36 -3.03
C ILE A 14 36.38 -15.78 -3.51
N MET A 15 36.40 -15.09 -4.66
CA MET A 15 35.17 -14.51 -5.21
C MET A 15 34.24 -15.62 -5.64
N LEU A 16 33.03 -15.64 -5.08
CA LEU A 16 31.96 -16.49 -5.60
C LEU A 16 31.70 -16.12 -7.07
N PRO A 17 31.35 -17.10 -7.91
CA PRO A 17 30.97 -16.85 -9.29
C PRO A 17 29.84 -15.81 -9.34
N VAL A 18 30.00 -14.77 -10.17
CA VAL A 18 29.01 -13.67 -10.31
C VAL A 18 27.61 -14.21 -10.64
N ALA A 19 27.54 -15.31 -11.40
CA ALA A 19 26.30 -15.99 -11.73
C ALA A 19 25.53 -16.45 -10.48
N LEU A 20 26.22 -17.05 -9.51
CA LEU A 20 25.62 -17.57 -8.28
C LEU A 20 25.11 -16.43 -7.41
N VAL A 21 25.82 -15.29 -7.40
CA VAL A 21 25.37 -14.08 -6.70
C VAL A 21 24.11 -13.51 -7.38
N SER A 22 24.12 -13.34 -8.71
CA SER A 22 22.93 -12.82 -9.40
C SER A 22 21.68 -13.67 -9.23
N GLU A 23 21.84 -14.99 -9.16
CA GLU A 23 20.75 -15.94 -8.89
C GLU A 23 20.14 -15.69 -7.50
N ARG A 24 20.98 -15.62 -6.45
CA ARG A 24 20.52 -15.36 -5.08
C ARG A 24 19.85 -14.01 -4.90
N TYR A 25 20.33 -12.96 -5.57
CA TYR A 25 19.69 -11.65 -5.52
C TYR A 25 18.36 -11.62 -6.29
N GLY A 26 18.26 -12.38 -7.38
CA GLY A 26 16.98 -12.62 -8.07
C GLY A 26 15.98 -13.30 -7.15
N GLU A 27 16.38 -14.38 -6.49
CA GLU A 27 15.56 -15.09 -5.48
C GLU A 27 15.11 -14.14 -4.37
N LEU A 28 16.02 -13.37 -3.77
CA LEU A 28 15.69 -12.40 -2.72
C LEU A 28 14.69 -11.33 -3.20
N THR A 29 14.84 -10.83 -4.43
CA THR A 29 13.89 -9.87 -5.02
C THR A 29 12.49 -10.46 -5.12
N LEU A 30 12.37 -11.73 -5.51
CA LEU A 30 11.09 -12.43 -5.59
C LEU A 30 10.48 -12.68 -4.20
N VAL A 31 11.28 -12.99 -3.19
CA VAL A 31 10.79 -13.13 -1.80
C VAL A 31 10.23 -11.81 -1.29
N ILE A 32 10.98 -10.71 -1.44
CA ILE A 32 10.54 -9.36 -1.03
C ILE A 32 9.22 -8.98 -1.72
N LEU A 33 9.14 -9.21 -3.04
CA LEU A 33 7.96 -8.90 -3.82
C LEU A 33 6.77 -9.78 -3.39
N GLY A 34 7.00 -11.07 -3.14
CA GLY A 34 5.97 -11.99 -2.66
C GLY A 34 5.40 -11.60 -1.29
N GLU A 35 6.27 -11.30 -0.33
CA GLU A 35 5.86 -10.87 1.03
C GLU A 35 5.09 -9.56 1.00
N GLY A 36 5.57 -8.55 0.26
CA GLY A 36 4.88 -7.27 0.16
C GLY A 36 3.52 -7.38 -0.56
N ILE A 37 3.41 -8.22 -1.60
CA ILE A 37 2.13 -8.48 -2.27
C ILE A 37 1.12 -9.13 -1.32
N ILE A 38 1.55 -10.13 -0.54
CA ILE A 38 0.67 -10.77 0.45
C ILE A 38 0.16 -9.73 1.45
N GLY A 39 1.02 -8.82 1.91
CA GLY A 39 0.64 -7.71 2.79
C GLY A 39 -0.44 -6.80 2.16
N VAL A 40 -0.26 -6.40 0.91
CA VAL A 40 -1.23 -5.54 0.20
C VAL A 40 -2.55 -6.27 -0.07
N ILE A 41 -2.51 -7.55 -0.44
CA ILE A 41 -3.72 -8.37 -0.62
C ILE A 41 -4.48 -8.52 0.68
N LYS A 42 -3.78 -8.71 1.81
CA LYS A 42 -4.42 -8.76 3.13
C LYS A 42 -5.16 -7.45 3.42
N THR A 43 -4.50 -6.31 3.25
CA THR A 43 -5.13 -4.98 3.44
C THR A 43 -6.29 -4.73 2.49
N LEU A 44 -6.22 -5.15 1.23
CA LEU A 44 -7.37 -5.10 0.31
C LEU A 44 -8.51 -6.01 0.79
N GLY A 45 -8.20 -7.20 1.30
CA GLY A 45 -9.17 -8.12 1.88
C GLY A 45 -9.85 -7.55 3.12
N ASP A 46 -9.09 -6.89 3.98
CA ASP A 46 -9.59 -6.21 5.18
C ASP A 46 -10.46 -5.00 4.78
N ALA A 47 -10.07 -4.24 3.75
CA ALA A 47 -10.90 -3.17 3.19
C ALA A 47 -12.24 -3.67 2.60
N VAL A 48 -12.24 -4.81 1.90
CA VAL A 48 -13.47 -5.44 1.38
C VAL A 48 -14.36 -5.95 2.52
N LYS A 49 -13.75 -6.46 3.60
CA LYS A 49 -14.48 -6.95 4.78
C LYS A 49 -14.98 -5.83 5.69
N GLY A 50 -14.30 -4.70 5.73
CA GLY A 50 -14.62 -3.53 6.56
C GLY A 50 -15.83 -2.75 6.04
N PHE A 51 -15.75 -1.42 6.15
CA PHE A 51 -16.85 -0.47 5.98
C PHE A 51 -17.41 -0.31 4.55
N GLY A 52 -17.08 -1.22 3.63
CA GLY A 52 -17.85 -1.39 2.41
C GLY A 52 -17.02 -1.71 1.17
N VAL A 53 -17.65 -2.46 0.26
CA VAL A 53 -17.12 -2.79 -1.07
C VAL A 53 -17.37 -1.62 -2.02
N GLY A 54 -16.59 -0.55 -1.88
CA GLY A 54 -16.65 0.58 -2.80
C GLY A 54 -16.02 0.26 -4.16
N ASN A 55 -16.51 0.90 -5.23
CA ASN A 55 -15.84 0.87 -6.55
C ASN A 55 -14.36 1.34 -6.47
N ALA A 56 -14.06 2.17 -5.47
CA ALA A 56 -12.71 2.64 -5.17
C ALA A 56 -11.76 1.48 -4.84
N VAL A 57 -12.20 0.49 -4.05
CA VAL A 57 -11.37 -0.66 -3.64
C VAL A 57 -10.95 -1.49 -4.87
N TYR A 58 -11.88 -1.77 -5.77
CA TYR A 58 -11.58 -2.50 -7.01
C TYR A 58 -10.66 -1.69 -7.94
N GLY A 59 -10.90 -0.39 -8.08
CA GLY A 59 -10.02 0.50 -8.84
C GLY A 59 -8.59 0.50 -8.29
N GLN A 60 -8.44 0.54 -6.97
CA GLN A 60 -7.15 0.43 -6.30
C GLN A 60 -6.50 -0.92 -6.51
N ALA A 61 -7.23 -2.02 -6.38
CA ALA A 61 -6.70 -3.37 -6.63
C ALA A 61 -6.14 -3.51 -8.05
N ILE A 62 -6.83 -2.96 -9.06
CA ILE A 62 -6.35 -2.93 -10.44
C ILE A 62 -5.08 -2.06 -10.55
N CYS A 63 -5.05 -0.88 -9.94
CA CYS A 63 -3.88 -0.01 -9.97
C CYS A 63 -2.66 -0.66 -9.29
N VAL A 64 -2.85 -1.30 -8.15
CA VAL A 64 -1.85 -2.10 -7.43
C VAL A 64 -1.29 -3.20 -8.32
N LEU A 65 -2.17 -3.96 -9.00
CA LEU A 65 -1.76 -5.01 -9.93
C LEU A 65 -0.90 -4.44 -11.07
N VAL A 66 -1.31 -3.31 -11.66
CA VAL A 66 -0.54 -2.64 -12.72
C VAL A 66 0.84 -2.22 -12.21
N ILE A 67 0.94 -1.63 -11.01
CA ILE A 67 2.21 -1.22 -10.41
C ILE A 67 3.12 -2.43 -10.21
N ILE A 68 2.60 -3.53 -9.66
CA ILE A 68 3.37 -4.76 -9.43
C ILE A 68 3.87 -5.35 -10.75
N CYS A 69 2.99 -5.49 -11.74
CA CYS A 69 3.35 -6.03 -13.06
C CYS A 69 4.41 -5.17 -13.75
N CYS A 70 4.28 -3.83 -13.69
CA CYS A 70 5.26 -2.92 -14.27
C CYS A 70 6.58 -2.91 -13.47
N ALA A 71 6.53 -2.96 -12.13
CA ALA A 71 7.72 -3.07 -11.29
C ALA A 71 8.49 -4.36 -11.63
N TRP A 72 7.79 -5.48 -11.77
CA TRP A 72 8.37 -6.73 -12.25
C TRP A 72 9.01 -6.56 -13.64
N HIS A 73 8.30 -5.92 -14.58
CA HIS A 73 8.85 -5.63 -15.90
C HIS A 73 10.15 -4.81 -15.82
N PHE A 74 10.17 -3.70 -15.07
CA PHE A 74 11.36 -2.86 -14.93
C PHE A 74 12.53 -3.60 -14.30
N LEU A 75 12.25 -4.43 -13.29
CA LEU A 75 13.26 -5.26 -12.65
C LEU A 75 13.85 -6.27 -13.64
N PHE A 76 13.05 -7.02 -14.40
CA PHE A 76 13.55 -8.17 -15.16
C PHE A 76 13.83 -7.92 -16.65
N HIS A 77 13.24 -6.90 -17.27
CA HIS A 77 13.35 -6.66 -18.72
C HIS A 77 14.80 -6.35 -19.18
N GLY A 78 15.67 -5.87 -18.28
CA GLY A 78 17.10 -5.63 -18.55
C GLY A 78 18.02 -6.84 -18.34
N PHE A 79 17.48 -8.01 -17.95
CA PHE A 79 18.30 -9.17 -17.62
C PHE A 79 18.73 -9.97 -18.85
N ASN A 80 19.84 -9.56 -19.46
CA ASN A 80 20.53 -10.41 -20.44
C ASN A 80 21.67 -11.20 -19.75
N PRO A 81 21.57 -12.54 -19.57
CA PRO A 81 22.54 -13.33 -18.83
C PRO A 81 23.90 -13.44 -19.53
N GLU A 82 23.94 -13.17 -20.82
CA GLU A 82 25.14 -13.36 -21.66
C GLU A 82 26.19 -12.25 -21.47
N ILE A 83 25.79 -11.08 -20.93
CA ILE A 83 26.67 -9.92 -20.82
C ILE A 83 27.59 -10.08 -19.59
N ARG A 84 28.85 -10.39 -19.85
CA ARG A 84 29.90 -10.47 -18.81
C ARG A 84 30.21 -9.07 -18.27
N MET A 85 29.83 -8.80 -17.02
CA MET A 85 30.17 -7.56 -16.33
C MET A 85 31.64 -7.57 -15.85
N GLY A 86 32.34 -6.46 -16.06
CA GLY A 86 33.68 -6.27 -15.51
C GLY A 86 33.68 -6.17 -13.97
N LYS A 87 34.77 -6.56 -13.30
CA LYS A 87 34.87 -6.66 -11.84
C LYS A 87 34.39 -5.42 -11.08
N LYS A 88 34.82 -4.21 -11.48
CA LYS A 88 34.45 -2.95 -10.80
C LYS A 88 32.95 -2.64 -10.94
N ARG A 89 32.39 -2.84 -12.14
CA ARG A 89 30.96 -2.64 -12.42
C ARG A 89 30.10 -3.65 -11.67
N GLY A 90 30.53 -4.91 -11.60
CA GLY A 90 29.82 -5.96 -10.87
C GLY A 90 29.72 -5.67 -9.36
N ILE A 91 30.78 -5.15 -8.74
CA ILE A 91 30.74 -4.74 -7.32
C ILE A 91 29.80 -3.56 -7.12
N LEU A 92 29.85 -2.54 -7.98
CA LEU A 92 28.95 -1.38 -7.88
C LEU A 92 27.48 -1.76 -8.12
N TRP A 93 27.24 -2.65 -9.08
CA TRP A 93 25.92 -3.22 -9.36
C TRP A 93 25.38 -3.95 -8.12
N LEU A 94 26.21 -4.79 -7.49
CA LEU A 94 25.85 -5.49 -6.26
C LEU A 94 25.52 -4.52 -5.11
N LEU A 95 26.31 -3.46 -4.97
CA LEU A 95 26.13 -2.45 -3.92
C LEU A 95 24.81 -1.69 -4.10
N LEU A 96 24.46 -1.31 -5.33
CA LEU A 96 23.23 -0.56 -5.64
C LEU A 96 21.97 -1.43 -5.62
N HIS A 97 22.11 -2.76 -5.74
CA HIS A 97 21.00 -3.69 -5.59
C HIS A 97 20.44 -3.69 -4.16
N LEU A 98 21.27 -3.40 -3.16
CA LEU A 98 20.82 -3.30 -1.76
C LEU A 98 19.85 -2.12 -1.55
N PRO A 99 20.18 -0.87 -1.92
CA PRO A 99 19.22 0.23 -1.94
C PRO A 99 17.98 -0.06 -2.78
N LEU A 100 18.12 -0.78 -3.91
CA LEU A 100 16.97 -1.19 -4.73
C LEU A 100 15.98 -2.03 -3.92
N HIS A 101 16.47 -3.02 -3.16
CA HIS A 101 15.63 -3.84 -2.28
C HIS A 101 14.97 -3.01 -1.18
N SER A 102 15.68 -2.07 -0.58
CA SER A 102 15.11 -1.16 0.43
C SER A 102 14.00 -0.29 -0.16
N VAL A 103 14.20 0.27 -1.36
CA VAL A 103 13.18 1.07 -2.04
C VAL A 103 11.98 0.21 -2.46
N LEU A 104 12.21 -1.04 -2.88
CA LEU A 104 11.13 -1.98 -3.20
C LEU A 104 10.29 -2.32 -1.97
N LEU A 105 10.92 -2.56 -0.81
CA LEU A 105 10.22 -2.78 0.47
C LEU A 105 9.38 -1.55 0.86
N LEU A 106 9.96 -0.36 0.77
CA LEU A 106 9.25 0.89 1.09
C LEU A 106 8.13 1.19 0.10
N LEU A 107 8.28 0.85 -1.19
CA LEU A 107 7.22 0.97 -2.19
C LEU A 107 6.03 0.07 -1.84
N LEU A 108 6.29 -1.19 -1.47
CA LEU A 108 5.24 -2.15 -1.11
C LEU A 108 4.56 -1.75 0.21
N ALA A 109 5.32 -1.29 1.20
CA ALA A 109 4.78 -0.75 2.46
C ALA A 109 3.95 0.53 2.23
N GLY A 110 4.48 1.49 1.47
CA GLY A 110 3.77 2.73 1.14
C GLY A 110 2.50 2.47 0.34
N MET A 111 2.51 1.49 -0.57
CA MET A 111 1.32 1.08 -1.32
C MET A 111 0.26 0.44 -0.41
N ARG A 112 0.67 -0.39 0.55
CA ARG A 112 -0.22 -0.94 1.58
C ARG A 112 -0.88 0.18 2.38
N ASN A 113 -0.09 1.12 2.89
CA ASN A 113 -0.57 2.25 3.69
C ASN A 113 -1.50 3.17 2.88
N ALA A 114 -1.20 3.40 1.59
CA ALA A 114 -2.06 4.15 0.69
C ALA A 114 -3.44 3.53 0.49
N VAL A 115 -3.50 2.20 0.31
CA VAL A 115 -4.76 1.47 0.22
C VAL A 115 -5.52 1.56 1.55
N GLN A 116 -4.81 1.37 2.66
CA GLN A 116 -5.40 1.43 4.00
C GLN A 116 -6.00 2.81 4.28
N TYR A 117 -5.25 3.89 4.01
CA TYR A 117 -5.68 5.28 4.23
C TYR A 117 -6.99 5.60 3.52
N VAL A 118 -7.10 5.30 2.22
CA VAL A 118 -8.30 5.66 1.46
C VAL A 118 -9.52 4.90 1.97
N ASN A 119 -9.37 3.62 2.27
CA ASN A 119 -10.50 2.80 2.70
C ASN A 119 -10.92 3.14 4.13
N LEU A 120 -9.95 3.44 5.00
CA LEU A 120 -10.21 3.94 6.34
C LEU A 120 -10.85 5.32 6.31
N GLY A 121 -10.37 6.23 5.46
CA GLY A 121 -10.92 7.56 5.29
C GLY A 121 -12.38 7.55 4.84
N ASN A 122 -12.74 6.69 3.88
CA ASN A 122 -14.14 6.52 3.49
C ASN A 122 -15.00 5.98 4.66
N ALA A 123 -14.47 5.05 5.45
CA ALA A 123 -15.16 4.52 6.62
C ALA A 123 -15.41 5.61 7.67
N VAL A 124 -14.40 6.45 7.94
CA VAL A 124 -14.50 7.59 8.86
C VAL A 124 -15.55 8.58 8.37
N ILE A 125 -15.54 8.93 7.07
CA ILE A 125 -16.53 9.85 6.48
C ILE A 125 -17.95 9.28 6.63
N ASP A 126 -18.17 8.01 6.26
CA ASP A 126 -19.49 7.37 6.36
C ASP A 126 -20.03 7.37 7.80
N VAL A 127 -19.14 7.15 8.78
CA VAL A 127 -19.48 7.21 10.21
C VAL A 127 -19.79 8.64 10.61
N THR A 128 -18.86 9.58 10.43
CA THR A 128 -19.02 10.97 10.86
C THR A 128 -20.21 11.65 10.17
N ASP A 129 -20.53 11.36 8.91
CA ASP A 129 -21.72 11.88 8.23
C ASP A 129 -23.02 11.36 8.88
N ALA A 130 -23.04 10.10 9.31
CA ALA A 130 -24.18 9.53 10.03
C ALA A 130 -24.37 10.18 11.41
N PHE A 131 -23.28 10.39 12.15
CA PHE A 131 -23.31 11.08 13.45
C PHE A 131 -23.68 12.56 13.32
N ALA A 132 -23.15 13.25 12.31
CA ALA A 132 -23.53 14.63 12.00
C ALA A 132 -25.02 14.74 11.63
N THR A 133 -25.56 13.76 10.90
CA THR A 133 -27.00 13.69 10.59
C THR A 133 -27.83 13.48 11.85
N LEU A 134 -27.42 12.55 12.74
CA LEU A 134 -28.08 12.34 14.03
C LEU A 134 -28.08 13.59 14.89
N GLN A 135 -26.92 14.26 15.01
CA GLN A 135 -26.79 15.51 15.76
C GLN A 135 -27.70 16.61 15.18
N ALA A 136 -27.74 16.78 13.86
CA ALA A 136 -28.60 17.75 13.20
C ALA A 136 -30.09 17.48 13.44
N GLN A 137 -30.51 16.21 13.39
CA GLN A 137 -31.88 15.80 13.71
C GLN A 137 -32.19 16.05 15.20
N GLY A 138 -31.27 15.75 16.10
CA GLY A 138 -31.43 16.01 17.53
C GLY A 138 -31.64 17.50 17.83
N ILE A 139 -30.83 18.38 17.24
CA ILE A 139 -31.00 19.83 17.34
C ILE A 139 -32.37 20.27 16.79
N ALA A 140 -32.81 19.70 15.67
CA ALA A 140 -34.12 20.00 15.10
C ALA A 140 -35.27 19.60 16.04
N VAL A 141 -35.19 18.44 16.70
CA VAL A 141 -36.18 17.98 17.69
C VAL A 141 -36.22 18.92 18.90
N LEU A 142 -35.06 19.37 19.39
CA LEU A 142 -34.98 20.35 20.48
C LEU A 142 -35.59 21.69 20.10
N SER A 143 -35.37 22.17 18.87
CA SER A 143 -35.98 23.41 18.38
C SER A 143 -37.52 23.35 18.31
N GLN A 144 -38.09 22.15 18.32
CA GLN A 144 -39.52 21.86 18.32
C GLN A 144 -40.04 21.42 19.71
N ASN A 145 -39.32 21.76 20.79
CA ASN A 145 -39.65 21.40 22.17
C ASN A 145 -39.89 19.88 22.35
N GLY A 146 -39.09 19.04 21.68
CA GLY A 146 -39.15 17.58 21.82
C GLY A 146 -40.28 16.89 21.06
N SER A 147 -41.08 17.63 20.27
CA SER A 147 -42.22 17.06 19.53
C SER A 147 -41.89 16.52 18.13
N GLY A 148 -40.65 16.73 17.65
CA GLY A 148 -40.18 16.18 16.38
C GLY A 148 -39.85 14.69 16.47
N ALA A 149 -39.89 14.01 15.32
CA ALA A 149 -39.46 12.61 15.20
C ALA A 149 -38.15 12.53 14.40
N PHE A 150 -37.31 11.56 14.73
CA PHE A 150 -36.11 11.26 13.95
C PHE A 150 -36.48 10.63 12.60
N ASP A 151 -35.87 11.11 11.53
CA ASP A 151 -36.02 10.55 10.19
C ASP A 151 -34.88 9.56 9.92
N THR A 152 -35.08 8.32 10.37
CA THR A 152 -34.11 7.23 10.19
C THR A 152 -33.90 6.84 8.72
N SER A 153 -34.75 7.30 7.80
CA SER A 153 -34.57 7.05 6.36
C SER A 153 -33.38 7.80 5.75
N GLN A 154 -32.91 8.86 6.42
CA GLN A 154 -31.71 9.61 6.03
C GLN A 154 -30.41 8.91 6.44
N LEU A 155 -30.50 7.93 7.35
CA LEU A 155 -29.36 7.16 7.83
C LEU A 155 -29.27 5.85 7.06
N PRO A 156 -28.07 5.42 6.63
CA PRO A 156 -27.87 4.11 6.03
C PRO A 156 -27.87 3.01 7.10
N MET A 157 -28.97 2.87 7.85
CA MET A 157 -29.10 2.04 9.06
C MET A 157 -28.71 0.58 8.82
N GLU A 158 -29.15 -0.03 7.71
CA GLU A 158 -28.83 -1.42 7.39
C GLU A 158 -27.31 -1.60 7.22
N HIS A 159 -26.68 -0.70 6.46
CA HIS A 159 -25.24 -0.75 6.23
C HIS A 159 -24.48 -0.54 7.53
N LEU A 160 -24.75 0.53 8.27
CA LEU A 160 -24.05 0.84 9.52
C LEU A 160 -24.26 -0.23 10.58
N THR A 161 -25.47 -0.79 10.72
CA THR A 161 -25.72 -1.88 11.68
C THR A 161 -24.83 -3.09 11.41
N VAL A 162 -24.68 -3.49 10.14
CA VAL A 162 -23.81 -4.60 9.76
C VAL A 162 -22.34 -4.27 9.99
N GLN A 163 -21.92 -3.02 9.75
CA GLN A 163 -20.54 -2.61 9.94
C GLN A 163 -20.16 -2.49 11.42
N PHE A 164 -20.97 -1.82 12.22
CA PHE A 164 -20.79 -1.69 13.66
C PHE A 164 -20.86 -3.04 14.37
N GLY A 165 -21.68 -3.98 13.88
CA GLY A 165 -21.73 -5.34 14.41
C GLY A 165 -20.42 -6.14 14.27
N LYS A 166 -19.46 -5.66 13.48
CA LYS A 166 -18.11 -6.25 13.37
C LYS A 166 -17.16 -5.69 14.44
N LEU A 167 -17.46 -4.50 14.97
CA LEU A 167 -16.62 -3.81 15.93
C LEU A 167 -16.92 -4.34 17.35
N PRO A 168 -15.92 -4.38 18.25
CA PRO A 168 -16.10 -4.82 19.63
C PRO A 168 -16.69 -3.70 20.52
N ILE A 169 -17.72 -3.01 20.02
CA ILE A 169 -18.43 -1.95 20.75
C ILE A 169 -19.53 -2.58 21.60
N THR A 170 -19.78 -2.03 22.79
CA THR A 170 -20.72 -2.59 23.77
C THR A 170 -22.18 -2.42 23.35
N THR A 171 -22.53 -1.25 22.82
CA THR A 171 -23.90 -0.90 22.39
C THR A 171 -24.02 -1.03 20.88
N SER A 172 -25.08 -1.70 20.41
CA SER A 172 -25.33 -1.80 18.97
C SER A 172 -25.75 -0.45 18.40
N PHE A 173 -25.40 -0.17 17.13
CA PHE A 173 -25.74 1.11 16.50
C PHE A 173 -27.26 1.44 16.53
N PRO A 174 -28.18 0.49 16.25
CA PRO A 174 -29.62 0.75 16.41
C PRO A 174 -30.06 1.08 17.84
N ASP A 175 -29.47 0.41 18.84
CA ASP A 175 -29.80 0.66 20.24
C ASP A 175 -29.30 2.04 20.67
N GLU A 176 -28.12 2.45 20.19
CA GLU A 176 -27.56 3.78 20.42
C GLU A 176 -28.42 4.87 19.79
N VAL A 177 -28.87 4.70 18.54
CA VAL A 177 -29.78 5.66 17.88
C VAL A 177 -31.09 5.79 18.65
N ALA A 178 -31.67 4.67 19.10
CA ALA A 178 -32.90 4.69 19.88
C ALA A 178 -32.71 5.34 21.26
N PHE A 179 -31.56 5.11 21.90
CA PHE A 179 -31.19 5.74 23.15
C PHE A 179 -31.00 7.25 22.98
N PHE A 180 -30.26 7.68 21.96
CA PHE A 180 -30.07 9.09 21.62
C PHE A 180 -31.41 9.80 21.37
N GLU A 181 -32.30 9.22 20.55
CA GLU A 181 -33.63 9.76 20.29
C GLU A 181 -34.44 9.93 21.60
N ALA A 182 -34.47 8.89 22.44
CA ALA A 182 -35.22 8.91 23.69
C ALA A 182 -34.68 9.96 24.67
N THR A 183 -33.36 10.14 24.74
CA THR A 183 -32.72 11.13 25.62
C THR A 183 -32.92 12.55 25.08
N VAL A 184 -32.81 12.77 23.77
CA VAL A 184 -33.08 14.08 23.14
C VAL A 184 -34.53 14.53 23.37
N GLN A 185 -35.51 13.62 23.28
CA GLN A 185 -36.92 13.95 23.55
C GLN A 185 -37.17 14.38 25.01
N GLN A 186 -36.29 14.02 25.94
CA GLN A 186 -36.35 14.38 27.36
C GLN A 186 -35.49 15.60 27.71
N PHE A 187 -34.59 16.02 26.83
CA PHE A 187 -33.66 17.13 27.04
C PHE A 187 -34.34 18.48 26.73
N PRO A 188 -34.05 19.58 27.47
CA PRO A 188 -33.11 19.69 28.60
C PRO A 188 -33.72 19.38 29.99
N GLY A 189 -35.05 19.16 30.08
CA GLY A 189 -35.77 19.22 31.35
C GLY A 189 -35.77 17.95 32.21
N ASN A 190 -35.82 16.76 31.59
CA ASN A 190 -35.93 15.48 32.31
C ASN A 190 -34.71 14.57 32.11
N ALA A 191 -33.82 14.91 31.18
CA ALA A 191 -32.61 14.15 30.95
C ALA A 191 -31.61 14.31 32.10
N THR A 192 -30.92 13.23 32.47
CA THR A 192 -29.80 13.26 33.44
C THR A 192 -28.44 13.26 32.75
N VAL A 193 -28.44 13.17 31.42
CA VAL A 193 -27.25 13.06 30.58
C VAL A 193 -27.41 13.96 29.37
N ASP A 194 -26.32 14.55 28.92
CA ASP A 194 -26.24 15.31 27.68
C ASP A 194 -26.16 14.32 26.50
N PRO A 195 -27.22 14.19 25.69
CA PRO A 195 -27.26 13.20 24.62
C PRO A 195 -26.20 13.46 23.54
N PHE A 196 -25.75 14.70 23.35
CA PHE A 196 -24.78 15.02 22.31
C PHE A 196 -23.35 14.65 22.72
N ILE A 197 -23.03 14.80 24.01
CA ILE A 197 -21.74 14.35 24.54
C ILE A 197 -21.66 12.82 24.46
N GLU A 198 -22.69 12.09 24.87
CA GLU A 198 -22.72 10.62 24.75
C GLU A 198 -22.62 10.16 23.30
N LEU A 199 -23.34 10.81 22.39
CA LEU A 199 -23.29 10.50 20.97
C LEU A 199 -21.86 10.67 20.40
N VAL A 200 -21.15 11.74 20.78
CA VAL A 200 -19.76 11.97 20.39
C VAL A 200 -18.81 10.95 21.01
N GLN A 201 -19.02 10.56 22.27
CA GLN A 201 -18.23 9.52 22.92
C GLN A 201 -18.36 8.19 22.19
N TYR A 202 -19.59 7.84 21.77
CA TYR A 202 -19.84 6.65 20.98
C TYR A 202 -19.24 6.74 19.57
N GLU A 203 -19.31 7.90 18.91
CA GLU A 203 -18.64 8.13 17.62
C GLU A 203 -17.12 7.88 17.73
N VAL A 204 -16.48 8.45 18.74
CA VAL A 204 -15.03 8.32 18.96
C VAL A 204 -14.62 6.88 19.30
N ASP A 205 -15.43 6.15 20.07
CA ASP A 205 -15.22 4.71 20.31
C ASP A 205 -15.33 3.91 19.00
N ALA A 206 -16.32 4.22 18.16
CA ALA A 206 -16.44 3.59 16.86
C ALA A 206 -15.22 3.86 15.97
N LEU A 207 -14.78 5.11 15.84
CA LEU A 207 -13.62 5.47 15.03
C LEU A 207 -12.33 4.79 15.52
N TYR A 208 -12.13 4.69 16.83
CA TYR A 208 -11.00 3.99 17.44
C TYR A 208 -10.97 2.50 17.04
N TRP A 209 -12.10 1.81 17.16
CA TRP A 209 -12.18 0.39 16.78
C TRP A 209 -12.12 0.15 15.28
N ILE A 210 -12.59 1.10 14.46
CA ILE A 210 -12.42 1.04 13.01
C ILE A 210 -10.94 1.08 12.65
N ALA A 211 -10.14 1.95 13.27
CA ALA A 211 -8.69 1.95 13.05
C ALA A 211 -8.05 0.58 13.39
N ALA A 212 -8.45 -0.01 14.51
CA ALA A 212 -7.98 -1.33 14.93
C ALA A 212 -8.34 -2.44 13.93
N GLU A 213 -9.57 -2.44 13.38
CA GLU A 213 -10.02 -3.41 12.37
C GLU A 213 -9.19 -3.33 11.08
N TYR A 214 -8.77 -2.12 10.68
CA TYR A 214 -7.89 -1.92 9.54
C TYR A 214 -6.41 -2.23 9.83
N SER A 215 -6.09 -2.79 11.02
CA SER A 215 -4.72 -3.06 11.47
C SER A 215 -3.85 -1.78 11.56
N VAL A 216 -4.44 -0.64 11.93
CA VAL A 216 -3.69 0.50 12.43
C VAL A 216 -3.40 0.23 13.90
N GLU A 217 -2.12 0.22 14.30
CA GLU A 217 -1.75 0.16 15.71
C GLU A 217 -1.86 1.57 16.29
N PRO A 218 -2.82 1.86 17.20
CA PRO A 218 -2.99 3.19 17.76
C PRO A 218 -1.75 3.57 18.56
N SER A 219 -1.24 4.80 18.38
CA SER A 219 -0.20 5.27 19.29
C SER A 219 -0.74 5.48 20.71
N GLN A 220 0.18 5.65 21.66
CA GLN A 220 -0.18 6.04 23.02
C GLN A 220 -0.90 7.40 23.03
N GLU A 221 -0.49 8.34 22.19
CA GLU A 221 -1.07 9.70 22.13
C GLU A 221 -2.52 9.64 21.64
N LEU A 222 -2.80 8.86 20.60
CA LEU A 222 -4.15 8.64 20.11
C LEU A 222 -5.02 7.92 21.15
N THR A 223 -4.45 6.94 21.86
CA THR A 223 -5.15 6.24 22.95
C THR A 223 -5.47 7.17 24.11
N ASP A 224 -4.55 8.06 24.48
CA ASP A 224 -4.77 9.07 25.53
C ASP A 224 -5.84 10.09 25.09
N ALA A 225 -5.83 10.51 23.82
CA ALA A 225 -6.88 11.36 23.25
C ALA A 225 -8.26 10.68 23.27
N TYR A 226 -8.31 9.42 22.86
CA TYR A 226 -9.51 8.58 22.95
C TYR A 226 -10.06 8.51 24.39
N VAL A 227 -9.22 8.18 25.38
CA VAL A 227 -9.63 8.08 26.80
C VAL A 227 -10.09 9.42 27.36
N ARG A 228 -9.45 10.53 26.97
CA ARG A 228 -9.87 11.88 27.40
C ARG A 228 -11.31 12.18 26.98
N ILE A 229 -11.74 11.75 25.79
CA ILE A 229 -13.10 11.98 25.29
C ILE A 229 -14.08 10.98 25.93
N THR A 230 -13.79 9.69 25.86
CA THR A 230 -14.74 8.65 26.28
C THR A 230 -14.90 8.50 27.79
N VAL A 231 -13.85 8.81 28.57
CA VAL A 231 -13.87 8.70 30.03
C VAL A 231 -13.71 10.06 30.72
N GLY A 232 -12.93 10.96 30.13
CA GLY A 232 -12.60 12.26 30.73
C GLY A 232 -13.72 13.30 30.59
N THR A 233 -14.55 13.21 29.54
CA THR A 233 -15.66 14.14 29.33
C THR A 233 -16.87 13.71 30.16
N ASN A 234 -17.35 14.62 31.01
CA ASN A 234 -18.53 14.37 31.83
C ASN A 234 -19.81 14.61 31.01
N SER A 235 -20.56 13.56 30.73
CA SER A 235 -21.87 13.65 30.08
C SER A 235 -23.01 14.00 31.04
N SER A 236 -22.79 14.06 32.36
CA SER A 236 -23.87 14.33 33.32
C SER A 236 -24.53 15.68 33.07
N TRP A 237 -25.86 15.69 32.94
CA TRP A 237 -26.64 16.91 32.78
C TRP A 237 -27.44 17.21 34.06
N THR A 238 -27.46 18.49 34.46
CA THR A 238 -28.31 18.96 35.56
C THR A 238 -29.46 19.75 34.97
N PRO A 239 -30.71 19.26 35.08
CA PRO A 239 -31.88 20.00 34.61
C PRO A 239 -31.95 21.41 35.18
N SER A 240 -32.29 22.37 34.34
CA SER A 240 -32.51 23.76 34.72
C SER A 240 -33.70 24.33 33.98
N ASP A 241 -34.57 25.02 34.71
CA ASP A 241 -35.72 25.75 34.14
C ASP A 241 -35.30 27.08 33.46
N ASN A 242 -34.01 27.43 33.50
CA ASN A 242 -33.49 28.67 32.94
C ASN A 242 -32.89 28.44 31.55
N ASP A 243 -33.67 28.70 30.50
CA ASP A 243 -33.29 28.49 29.10
C ASP A 243 -31.93 29.13 28.73
N THR A 244 -31.61 30.31 29.26
CA THR A 244 -30.31 30.96 28.94
C THR A 244 -29.14 30.20 29.55
N LEU A 245 -29.30 29.72 30.79
CA LEU A 245 -28.27 28.94 31.46
C LEU A 245 -28.08 27.59 30.76
N VAL A 246 -29.18 26.97 30.31
CA VAL A 246 -29.14 25.73 29.54
C VAL A 246 -28.34 25.92 28.25
N GLN A 247 -28.67 26.95 27.47
CA GLN A 247 -28.00 27.21 26.20
C GLN A 247 -26.52 27.55 26.38
N ASP A 248 -26.18 28.38 27.36
CA ASP A 248 -24.79 28.74 27.66
C ASP A 248 -23.98 27.53 28.12
N THR A 249 -24.55 26.68 28.99
CA THR A 249 -23.91 25.43 29.45
C THR A 249 -23.68 24.48 28.28
N PHE A 250 -24.71 24.26 27.45
CA PHE A 250 -24.64 23.40 26.29
C PHE A 250 -23.58 23.87 25.28
N ASN A 251 -23.57 25.15 24.95
CA ASN A 251 -22.59 25.72 24.02
C ASN A 251 -21.15 25.58 24.56
N ALA A 252 -20.94 25.79 25.86
CA ALA A 252 -19.62 25.66 26.48
C ALA A 252 -19.13 24.20 26.46
N SER A 253 -20.00 23.24 26.79
CA SER A 253 -19.66 21.81 26.73
C SER A 253 -19.38 21.35 25.29
N MET A 254 -20.17 21.79 24.32
CA MET A 254 -19.94 21.44 22.92
C MET A 254 -18.66 22.04 22.34
N ASP A 255 -18.27 23.26 22.76
CA ASP A 255 -17.01 23.87 22.34
C ASP A 255 -15.81 23.08 22.89
N GLU A 256 -15.84 22.71 24.17
CA GLU A 256 -14.78 21.89 24.79
C GLU A 256 -14.65 20.52 24.10
N VAL A 257 -15.76 19.81 23.91
CA VAL A 257 -15.78 18.49 23.28
C VAL A 257 -15.35 18.57 21.82
N SER A 258 -15.78 19.59 21.08
CA SER A 258 -15.37 19.81 19.69
C SER A 258 -13.84 19.95 19.57
N GLN A 259 -13.19 20.69 20.48
CA GLN A 259 -11.72 20.80 20.46
C GLN A 259 -11.03 19.46 20.73
N LEU A 260 -11.55 18.65 21.67
CA LEU A 260 -10.99 17.33 21.96
C LEU A 260 -11.15 16.37 20.78
N VAL A 261 -12.32 16.38 20.12
CA VAL A 261 -12.57 15.57 18.92
C VAL A 261 -11.66 15.99 17.78
N LEU A 262 -11.46 17.29 17.55
CA LEU A 262 -10.53 17.78 16.53
C LEU A 262 -9.09 17.35 16.80
N ASP A 263 -8.65 17.36 18.06
CA ASP A 263 -7.33 16.85 18.47
C ASP A 263 -7.22 15.34 18.19
N PHE A 264 -8.23 14.56 18.57
CA PHE A 264 -8.31 13.13 18.27
C PHE A 264 -8.26 12.85 16.76
N LEU A 265 -9.10 13.51 15.96
CA LEU A 265 -9.16 13.32 14.51
C LEU A 265 -7.85 13.75 13.82
N SER A 266 -7.18 14.79 14.34
CA SER A 266 -5.86 15.23 13.89
C SER A 266 -4.80 14.15 14.12
N LEU A 267 -4.72 13.60 15.34
CA LEU A 267 -3.80 12.50 15.67
C LEU A 267 -4.11 11.25 14.84
N TYR A 268 -5.39 10.89 14.79
CA TYR A 268 -5.90 9.76 14.01
C TYR A 268 -5.47 9.85 12.54
N THR A 269 -5.74 11.00 11.92
CA THR A 269 -5.41 11.23 10.51
C THR A 269 -3.90 11.21 10.29
N THR A 270 -3.13 11.80 11.20
CA THR A 270 -1.66 11.84 11.13
C THR A 270 -1.05 10.44 11.17
N GLU A 271 -1.50 9.56 12.07
CA GLU A 271 -1.01 8.18 12.18
C GLU A 271 -1.27 7.36 10.92
N VAL A 272 -2.47 7.50 10.34
CA VAL A 272 -2.83 6.77 9.11
C VAL A 272 -2.03 7.31 7.91
N LEU A 273 -1.65 8.59 7.93
CA LEU A 273 -0.96 9.25 6.82
C LEU A 273 0.55 9.02 6.78
N GLU A 274 1.21 8.87 7.92
CA GLU A 274 2.69 8.86 8.01
C GLU A 274 3.32 7.85 7.05
N GLY A 275 2.74 6.65 6.96
CA GLY A 275 3.22 5.59 6.09
C GLY A 275 2.96 5.81 4.59
N THR A 276 2.02 6.68 4.23
CA THR A 276 1.54 6.89 2.86
C THR A 276 2.43 7.87 2.09
N VAL A 277 3.04 8.83 2.78
CA VAL A 277 3.91 9.88 2.21
C VAL A 277 5.10 9.29 1.46
N TYR A 278 5.61 8.13 1.87
CA TYR A 278 6.76 7.48 1.24
C TYR A 278 6.45 6.78 -0.08
N PHE A 279 5.17 6.61 -0.45
CA PHE A 279 4.79 5.86 -1.64
C PHE A 279 5.32 6.48 -2.95
N LEU A 280 5.11 7.79 -3.16
CA LEU A 280 5.55 8.48 -4.39
C LEU A 280 7.09 8.57 -4.49
N PRO A 281 7.83 8.98 -3.43
CA PRO A 281 9.28 8.96 -3.43
C PRO A 281 9.89 7.60 -3.77
N THR A 282 9.33 6.52 -3.21
CA THR A 282 9.85 5.17 -3.39
C THR A 282 9.49 4.61 -4.76
N SER A 283 8.32 4.96 -5.30
CA SER A 283 7.95 4.66 -6.69
C SER A 283 8.90 5.32 -7.69
N GLY A 284 9.26 6.59 -7.47
CA GLY A 284 10.28 7.28 -8.26
C GLY A 284 11.68 6.70 -8.07
N GLY A 285 12.04 6.42 -6.82
CA GLY A 285 13.32 5.80 -6.44
C GLY A 285 13.54 4.45 -7.10
N LEU A 286 12.49 3.62 -7.25
CA LEU A 286 12.56 2.33 -7.94
C LEU A 286 13.01 2.54 -9.39
N LEU A 287 12.36 3.46 -10.12
CA LEU A 287 12.69 3.75 -11.51
C LEU A 287 14.12 4.31 -11.66
N ILE A 288 14.54 5.19 -10.76
CA ILE A 288 15.90 5.77 -10.76
C ILE A 288 16.94 4.67 -10.56
N LEU A 289 16.78 3.83 -9.52
CA LEU A 289 17.74 2.77 -9.20
C LEU A 289 17.78 1.69 -10.29
N VAL A 290 16.63 1.28 -10.81
CA VAL A 290 16.55 0.35 -11.95
C VAL A 290 17.25 0.94 -13.17
N SER A 291 17.04 2.23 -13.48
CA SER A 291 17.70 2.89 -14.62
C SER A 291 19.22 2.91 -14.47
N ILE A 292 19.73 3.19 -13.26
CA ILE A 292 21.17 3.15 -12.97
C ILE A 292 21.71 1.72 -13.08
N LEU A 293 21.01 0.73 -12.52
CA LEU A 293 21.42 -0.68 -12.57
C LEU A 293 21.45 -1.21 -14.00
N ASN A 294 20.46 -0.84 -14.83
CA ASN A 294 20.43 -1.19 -16.25
C ASN A 294 21.63 -0.61 -16.99
N LEU A 295 21.97 0.66 -16.75
CA LEU A 295 23.16 1.31 -17.32
C LEU A 295 24.46 0.63 -16.88
N LEU A 296 24.55 0.26 -15.59
CA LEU A 296 25.71 -0.43 -15.03
C LEU A 296 25.88 -1.84 -15.58
N ARG A 297 24.80 -2.52 -15.96
CA ARG A 297 24.84 -3.83 -16.59
C ARG A 297 25.24 -3.75 -18.06
N SER A 298 24.50 -2.97 -18.84
CA SER A 298 24.71 -2.83 -20.28
C SER A 298 24.46 -1.38 -20.69
N ALA A 299 25.47 -0.74 -21.27
CA ALA A 299 25.27 0.59 -21.81
C ALA A 299 24.24 0.52 -22.96
N PRO A 300 23.24 1.42 -23.02
CA PRO A 300 22.28 1.48 -24.11
C PRO A 300 23.00 1.55 -25.47
N ILE A 301 22.67 0.63 -26.38
CA ILE A 301 23.23 0.60 -27.73
C ILE A 301 22.20 1.23 -28.68
N GLY A 302 22.57 2.35 -29.28
CA GLY A 302 21.70 3.08 -30.20
C GLY A 302 20.77 4.11 -29.52
N ARG A 303 20.21 4.99 -30.34
CA ARG A 303 19.46 6.17 -29.88
C ARG A 303 18.18 5.82 -29.14
N TRP A 304 17.47 4.77 -29.58
CA TRP A 304 16.18 4.36 -29.01
C TRP A 304 16.29 3.82 -27.58
N MET A 305 17.35 3.08 -27.28
CA MET A 305 17.60 2.59 -25.91
C MET A 305 17.97 3.73 -24.96
N TRP A 306 18.71 4.75 -25.43
CA TRP A 306 19.00 5.95 -24.64
C TRP A 306 17.74 6.75 -24.32
N ILE A 307 16.81 6.87 -25.28
CA ILE A 307 15.52 7.54 -25.06
C ILE A 307 14.71 6.80 -23.98
N THR A 308 14.60 5.47 -24.11
CA THR A 308 13.92 4.59 -23.14
C THR A 308 14.50 4.74 -21.73
N TRP A 309 15.83 4.71 -21.62
CA TRP A 309 16.52 4.92 -20.36
C TRP A 309 16.26 6.32 -19.77
N ALA A 310 16.34 7.35 -20.62
CA ALA A 310 16.10 8.72 -20.20
C ALA A 310 14.65 8.95 -19.74
N SER A 311 13.65 8.34 -20.39
CA SER A 311 12.25 8.44 -19.97
C SER A 311 12.03 7.84 -18.58
N HIS A 312 12.62 6.68 -18.29
CA HIS A 312 12.55 6.09 -16.94
C HIS A 312 13.16 7.00 -15.88
N LEU A 313 14.34 7.57 -16.16
CA LEU A 313 15.01 8.46 -15.24
C LEU A 313 14.21 9.75 -15.00
N ILE A 314 13.68 10.37 -16.06
CA ILE A 314 12.90 11.61 -15.97
C ILE A 314 11.59 11.39 -15.18
N VAL A 315 10.83 10.34 -15.51
CA VAL A 315 9.59 10.02 -14.79
C VAL A 315 9.89 9.63 -13.34
N GLY A 316 10.96 8.86 -13.10
CA GLY A 316 11.42 8.51 -11.77
C GLY A 316 11.76 9.74 -10.92
N ILE A 317 12.49 10.70 -11.49
CA ILE A 317 12.79 11.98 -10.82
C ILE A 317 11.50 12.77 -10.57
N GLY A 318 10.58 12.81 -11.54
CA GLY A 318 9.28 13.49 -11.39
C GLY A 318 8.46 12.94 -10.22
N LEU A 319 8.31 11.61 -10.13
CA LEU A 319 7.60 10.94 -9.02
C LEU A 319 8.33 11.15 -7.68
N ALA A 320 9.67 11.11 -7.68
CA ALA A 320 10.45 11.34 -6.47
C ALA A 320 10.28 12.78 -5.96
N LEU A 321 10.36 13.77 -6.84
CA LEU A 321 10.14 15.18 -6.51
C LEU A 321 8.72 15.45 -6.06
N LEU A 322 7.72 14.76 -6.63
CA LEU A 322 6.32 14.90 -6.24
C LEU A 322 6.12 14.59 -4.75
N GLY A 323 6.80 13.57 -4.22
CA GLY A 323 6.75 13.27 -2.80
C GLY A 323 7.69 14.12 -1.94
N LEU A 324 8.81 14.61 -2.49
CA LEU A 324 9.69 15.55 -1.78
C LEU A 324 9.04 16.94 -1.59
N LEU A 325 8.04 17.30 -2.39
CA LEU A 325 7.22 18.50 -2.17
C LEU A 325 6.44 18.45 -0.84
N ASP A 326 6.35 17.27 -0.22
CA ASP A 326 5.69 17.03 1.06
C ASP A 326 6.67 16.95 2.25
N LEU A 327 7.97 17.17 2.01
CA LEU A 327 8.96 17.25 3.09
C LEU A 327 8.80 18.56 3.86
N GLY A 328 7.98 18.50 4.91
CA GLY A 328 7.80 19.63 5.80
C GLY A 328 6.78 19.35 6.89
N GLY A 329 6.96 18.24 7.62
CA GLY A 329 6.21 17.82 8.82
C GLY A 329 4.93 18.61 9.03
N ILE A 330 3.88 18.27 8.29
CA ILE A 330 2.62 18.99 8.37
C ILE A 330 1.83 18.33 9.49
N GLU A 331 1.82 18.98 10.66
CA GLU A 331 0.74 18.78 11.62
C GLU A 331 -0.56 19.20 10.92
N ILE A 332 -1.44 18.23 10.62
CA ILE A 332 -2.74 18.52 10.02
C ILE A 332 -3.64 19.04 11.13
N LYS A 333 -3.53 20.34 11.41
CA LYS A 333 -4.43 21.02 12.35
C LYS A 333 -5.77 21.20 11.69
N LEU A 334 -6.68 20.28 11.96
CA LEU A 334 -8.10 20.43 11.69
C LEU A 334 -8.62 21.55 12.60
N THR A 335 -8.71 22.77 12.07
CA THR A 335 -9.35 23.89 12.78
C THR A 335 -10.69 24.17 12.11
N ASN A 336 -11.70 24.60 12.88
CA ASN A 336 -13.05 24.93 12.37
C ASN A 336 -13.05 25.90 11.18
N ASP A 337 -12.07 26.81 11.10
CA ASP A 337 -11.96 27.79 10.00
C ASP A 337 -11.25 27.25 8.74
N ASN A 338 -10.59 26.10 8.82
CA ASN A 338 -9.71 25.55 7.76
C ASN A 338 -10.25 24.27 7.12
N VAL A 339 -11.56 24.03 7.20
CA VAL A 339 -12.21 22.91 6.48
C VAL A 339 -12.19 23.11 4.94
N GLY A 340 -11.49 24.13 4.43
CA GLY A 340 -11.27 24.36 3.00
C GLY A 340 -9.92 23.81 2.50
N ASP A 341 -9.98 23.03 1.41
CA ASP A 341 -8.85 22.35 0.72
C ASP A 341 -7.62 23.21 0.34
N ASN A 342 -7.70 24.54 0.48
CA ASN A 342 -6.75 25.47 -0.12
C ASN A 342 -5.35 25.44 0.52
N HIS A 343 -5.21 24.91 1.74
CA HIS A 343 -3.92 24.85 2.45
C HIS A 343 -3.24 23.47 2.45
N LEU A 344 -3.92 22.43 1.96
CA LEU A 344 -3.34 21.08 1.88
C LEU A 344 -2.22 21.03 0.83
N SER A 345 -1.13 20.33 1.16
CA SER A 345 -0.03 20.08 0.22
C SER A 345 -0.56 19.35 -1.03
N PRO A 346 0.09 19.49 -2.20
CA PRO A 346 -0.35 18.80 -3.41
C PRO A 346 -0.44 17.27 -3.25
N VAL A 347 0.39 16.67 -2.40
CA VAL A 347 0.38 15.23 -2.14
C VAL A 347 -0.86 14.83 -1.34
N TYR A 348 -1.22 15.58 -0.30
CA TYR A 348 -2.47 15.34 0.42
C TYR A 348 -3.70 15.53 -0.46
N ARG A 349 -3.68 16.48 -1.41
CA ARG A 349 -4.77 16.62 -2.39
C ARG A 349 -4.88 15.41 -3.33
N LEU A 350 -3.74 14.87 -3.78
CA LEU A 350 -3.72 13.63 -4.58
C LEU A 350 -4.21 12.44 -3.78
N LEU A 351 -3.90 12.42 -2.48
CA LEU A 351 -4.32 11.35 -1.60
C LEU A 351 -5.82 11.44 -1.29
N HIS A 352 -6.31 12.62 -0.93
CA HIS A 352 -7.74 12.88 -0.68
C HIS A 352 -8.61 12.64 -1.92
N SER A 353 -8.09 12.94 -3.12
CA SER A 353 -8.76 12.63 -4.40
C SER A 353 -8.64 11.17 -4.83
N ASN A 354 -8.05 10.28 -4.01
CA ASN A 354 -7.81 8.87 -4.32
C ASN A 354 -6.94 8.65 -5.58
N MET A 355 -6.16 9.65 -5.99
CA MET A 355 -5.35 9.64 -7.20
C MET A 355 -3.90 9.22 -6.97
N MET A 356 -3.47 9.00 -5.73
CA MET A 356 -2.07 8.68 -5.44
C MET A 356 -1.61 7.36 -6.08
N ILE A 357 -2.31 6.24 -5.84
CA ILE A 357 -2.01 4.94 -6.46
C ILE A 357 -2.23 4.98 -7.99
N PRO A 358 -3.36 5.51 -8.52
CA PRO A 358 -3.55 5.67 -9.96
C PRO A 358 -2.44 6.46 -10.65
N THR A 359 -1.91 7.51 -10.03
CA THR A 359 -0.83 8.32 -10.63
C THR A 359 0.43 7.49 -10.88
N ALA A 360 0.87 6.70 -9.90
CA ALA A 360 2.00 5.79 -10.06
C ALA A 360 1.70 4.69 -11.09
N ALA A 361 0.50 4.10 -11.05
CA ALA A 361 0.08 3.07 -11.99
C ALA A 361 0.06 3.56 -13.45
N ILE A 362 -0.50 4.75 -13.70
CA ILE A 362 -0.54 5.38 -15.01
C ILE A 362 0.89 5.70 -15.48
N ALA A 363 1.72 6.29 -14.62
CA ALA A 363 3.11 6.60 -14.96
C ALA A 363 3.88 5.33 -15.37
N TYR A 364 3.73 4.24 -14.61
CA TYR A 364 4.37 2.96 -14.90
C TYR A 364 3.83 2.32 -16.19
N ALA A 365 2.52 2.31 -16.38
CA ALA A 365 1.90 1.77 -17.59
C ALA A 365 2.33 2.53 -18.85
N VAL A 366 2.35 3.87 -18.79
CA VAL A 366 2.80 4.72 -19.89
C VAL A 366 4.26 4.43 -20.25
N LEU A 367 5.13 4.25 -19.25
CA LEU A 367 6.53 3.89 -19.48
C LEU A 367 6.67 2.52 -20.17
N VAL A 368 5.99 1.49 -19.69
CA VAL A 368 6.04 0.15 -20.32
C VAL A 368 5.52 0.19 -21.76
N LEU A 369 4.45 0.94 -22.02
CA LEU A 369 3.93 1.13 -23.38
C LEU A 369 4.92 1.91 -24.26
N ALA A 370 5.55 2.96 -23.72
CA ALA A 370 6.56 3.73 -24.43
C ALA A 370 7.77 2.87 -24.81
N ASP A 371 8.25 2.02 -23.91
CA ASP A 371 9.32 1.05 -24.16
C ASP A 371 8.98 0.12 -25.33
N ALA A 372 7.77 -0.46 -25.31
CA ALA A 372 7.30 -1.34 -26.38
C ALA A 372 7.25 -0.61 -27.74
N VAL A 373 6.79 0.64 -27.75
CA VAL A 373 6.74 1.48 -28.96
C VAL A 373 8.15 1.81 -29.46
N PHE A 374 9.05 2.26 -28.58
CA PHE A 374 10.42 2.63 -28.97
C PHE A 374 11.23 1.43 -29.47
N LEU A 375 11.06 0.25 -28.85
CA LEU A 375 11.69 -0.98 -29.34
C LEU A 375 11.13 -1.41 -30.69
N SER A 376 9.82 -1.26 -30.92
CA SER A 376 9.19 -1.54 -32.22
C SER A 376 9.72 -0.63 -33.32
N ILE A 377 9.84 0.68 -33.04
CA ILE A 377 10.40 1.66 -33.97
C ILE A 377 11.88 1.37 -34.24
N GLY A 378 12.66 1.05 -33.19
CA GLY A 378 14.07 0.68 -33.32
C GLY A 378 14.29 -0.50 -34.25
N ARG A 379 13.53 -1.60 -34.06
CA ARG A 379 13.61 -2.79 -34.93
C ARG A 379 13.26 -2.46 -36.39
N ARG A 380 12.25 -1.62 -36.63
CA ARG A 380 11.88 -1.21 -38.00
C ARG A 380 12.96 -0.36 -38.67
N ALA A 381 13.58 0.55 -37.91
CA ALA A 381 14.66 1.40 -38.42
C ALA A 381 15.90 0.58 -38.81
N GLU A 382 16.27 -0.42 -38.02
CA GLU A 382 17.41 -1.30 -38.30
C GLU A 382 17.13 -2.30 -39.44
N GLY A 383 15.93 -2.88 -39.50
CA GLY A 383 15.53 -3.76 -40.60
C GLY A 383 15.56 -3.05 -41.97
N GLY A 384 15.20 -1.76 -42.01
CA GLY A 384 15.34 -0.95 -43.21
C GLY A 384 16.79 -0.73 -43.64
N SER A 385 17.74 -0.70 -42.70
CA SER A 385 19.17 -0.60 -43.00
C SER A 385 19.70 -1.90 -43.59
N LEU A 386 19.33 -3.06 -43.04
CA LEU A 386 19.77 -4.36 -43.56
C LEU A 386 19.23 -4.60 -44.98
N ASN A 387 17.98 -4.23 -45.25
CA ASN A 387 17.41 -4.34 -46.58
C ASN A 387 18.10 -3.43 -47.60
N LYS A 388 18.59 -2.24 -47.19
CA LYS A 388 19.39 -1.37 -48.05
C LYS A 388 20.76 -1.97 -48.35
N VAL A 389 21.45 -2.52 -47.35
CA VAL A 389 22.75 -3.18 -47.55
C VAL A 389 22.60 -4.40 -48.46
N ALA A 390 21.57 -5.23 -48.24
CA ALA A 390 21.28 -6.37 -49.11
C ALA A 390 20.92 -5.94 -50.54
N ALA A 391 20.20 -4.83 -50.72
CA ALA A 391 19.89 -4.29 -52.05
C ALA A 391 21.13 -3.70 -52.75
N GLU A 392 22.03 -3.05 -52.02
CA GLU A 392 23.31 -2.53 -52.55
C GLU A 392 24.28 -3.66 -52.92
N GLU A 393 24.36 -4.74 -52.12
CA GLU A 393 25.14 -5.93 -52.47
C GLU A 393 24.55 -6.66 -53.70
N ALA A 394 23.23 -6.79 -53.79
CA ALA A 394 22.57 -7.41 -54.94
C ALA A 394 22.72 -6.61 -56.25
N TYR A 395 22.99 -5.30 -56.17
CA TYR A 395 23.12 -4.42 -57.33
C TYR A 395 24.58 -4.15 -57.73
N SER A 396 25.59 -4.67 -57.02
CA SER A 396 27.00 -4.48 -57.39
C SER A 396 27.35 -5.30 -58.65
N PRO A 397 27.55 -4.68 -59.83
CA PRO A 397 27.71 -5.41 -61.10
C PRO A 397 29.12 -6.01 -61.31
N SER A 398 29.99 -5.98 -60.29
CA SER A 398 31.40 -6.39 -60.44
C SER A 398 31.68 -7.88 -60.21
N ALA A 399 30.67 -8.68 -59.86
CA ALA A 399 30.84 -10.11 -59.58
C ALA A 399 31.02 -11.01 -60.84
N ASN A 400 31.10 -10.44 -62.05
CA ASN A 400 31.39 -11.18 -63.28
C ASN A 400 32.87 -11.13 -63.73
N GLY A 401 33.77 -10.62 -62.88
CA GLY A 401 35.22 -10.65 -63.12
C GLY A 401 35.91 -11.84 -62.45
N VAL A 402 35.43 -13.07 -62.62
CA VAL A 402 36.18 -14.27 -62.23
C VAL A 402 37.38 -14.40 -63.17
N ARG A 403 38.55 -14.04 -62.66
CA ARG A 403 39.83 -14.28 -63.32
C ARG A 403 40.20 -15.74 -63.05
N GLU A 404 40.22 -16.54 -64.11
CA GLU A 404 40.39 -18.02 -64.12
C GLU A 404 41.76 -18.53 -63.61
N ASP A 405 42.67 -17.65 -63.19
CA ASP A 405 44.09 -17.99 -63.04
C ASP A 405 44.55 -18.26 -61.59
N ASP A 406 43.73 -17.97 -60.57
CA ASP A 406 44.09 -18.18 -59.15
C ASP A 406 43.52 -19.50 -58.59
N VAL A 407 43.85 -20.61 -59.26
CA VAL A 407 43.63 -21.98 -58.74
C VAL A 407 44.76 -22.31 -57.77
N LEU A 408 44.58 -21.94 -56.50
CA LEU A 408 45.40 -22.49 -55.42
C LEU A 408 45.00 -23.95 -55.14
N PRO A 409 45.96 -24.88 -54.99
CA PRO A 409 45.68 -26.29 -54.80
C PRO A 409 45.02 -26.53 -53.44
N LEU A 410 43.84 -27.14 -53.47
CA LEU A 410 43.12 -27.70 -52.33
C LEU A 410 44.01 -28.71 -51.60
N VAL A 411 44.57 -28.28 -50.47
CA VAL A 411 45.12 -29.18 -49.46
C VAL A 411 43.94 -29.86 -48.75
N SER A 412 43.74 -31.12 -49.11
CA SER A 412 42.89 -32.10 -48.43
C SER A 412 43.31 -32.22 -46.96
N ILE A 413 42.61 -31.52 -46.07
CA ILE A 413 42.72 -31.73 -44.62
C ILE A 413 41.64 -32.73 -44.19
N GLY A 414 42.10 -33.97 -43.99
CA GLY A 414 41.86 -34.70 -42.74
C GLY A 414 40.44 -35.15 -42.45
N GLN A 415 40.12 -36.38 -42.88
CA GLN A 415 39.17 -37.24 -42.19
C GLN A 415 39.64 -37.54 -40.75
N THR A 416 38.83 -37.17 -39.76
CA THR A 416 38.82 -37.75 -38.40
C THR A 416 37.41 -38.29 -38.16
N LYS A 417 37.15 -39.58 -38.38
CA LYS A 417 37.39 -40.76 -37.51
C LYS A 417 36.48 -40.82 -36.27
N ARG A 418 35.62 -41.86 -36.28
CA ARG A 418 34.94 -42.57 -35.18
C ARG A 418 33.91 -41.77 -34.37
N SER A 419 32.62 -42.11 -34.37
CA SER A 419 31.97 -43.34 -33.86
C SER A 419 32.20 -43.55 -32.37
N ASP A 420 31.34 -42.97 -31.54
CA ASP A 420 31.01 -43.51 -30.22
C ASP A 420 29.49 -43.43 -30.04
N SER A 421 28.91 -44.63 -29.92
CA SER A 421 27.51 -44.90 -29.64
C SER A 421 27.17 -44.51 -28.20
N PRO A 422 25.94 -44.06 -27.90
CA PRO A 422 25.49 -43.90 -26.53
C PRO A 422 25.22 -45.29 -25.90
N PRO A 423 25.54 -45.50 -24.61
CA PRO A 423 25.17 -46.72 -23.93
C PRO A 423 23.66 -46.78 -23.71
N GLU A 424 23.04 -47.85 -24.23
CA GLU A 424 21.76 -48.38 -23.75
C GLU A 424 21.84 -48.53 -22.23
N ARG A 425 20.90 -47.89 -21.53
CA ARG A 425 20.62 -48.15 -20.12
C ARG A 425 19.25 -48.81 -20.04
N ASP A 426 19.32 -50.13 -19.98
CA ASP A 426 18.22 -51.05 -19.71
C ASP A 426 18.00 -51.17 -18.19
N GLY A 427 16.74 -51.41 -17.82
CA GLY A 427 16.26 -51.75 -16.48
C GLY A 427 16.20 -50.56 -15.49
N SER A 428 15.24 -50.46 -14.58
CA SER A 428 14.13 -51.32 -14.17
C SER A 428 13.54 -50.62 -12.96
N ASP A 429 12.22 -50.70 -12.80
CA ASP A 429 11.51 -50.71 -11.51
C ASP A 429 11.71 -49.53 -10.54
N ASP A 430 10.68 -48.69 -10.42
CA ASP A 430 9.99 -48.47 -9.14
C ASP A 430 8.80 -47.51 -9.34
N GLU A 431 7.66 -48.09 -9.69
CA GLU A 431 6.34 -47.48 -9.44
C GLU A 431 6.13 -47.38 -7.92
N ARG A 432 6.51 -46.26 -7.30
CA ARG A 432 6.00 -45.90 -5.97
C ARG A 432 4.69 -45.16 -6.09
N SER A 433 3.64 -45.96 -6.13
CA SER A 433 2.35 -45.76 -5.46
C SER A 433 2.40 -44.69 -4.35
N TRP A 434 1.83 -43.52 -4.63
CA TRP A 434 1.40 -42.56 -3.62
C TRP A 434 -0.08 -42.81 -3.31
N ASP A 435 -0.36 -43.91 -2.65
CA ASP A 435 -1.62 -44.16 -1.96
C ASP A 435 -1.33 -44.18 -0.45
N GLY A 436 -1.92 -43.24 0.29
CA GLY A 436 -1.96 -43.31 1.74
C GLY A 436 -1.90 -41.97 2.45
N TYR A 437 -3.00 -41.22 2.46
CA TYR A 437 -3.35 -40.39 3.63
C TYR A 437 -4.87 -40.31 3.77
N GLN A 438 -5.46 -41.34 4.39
CA GLN A 438 -6.79 -41.26 4.99
C GLN A 438 -6.67 -41.17 6.52
N LYS A 439 -7.53 -40.33 7.08
CA LYS A 439 -8.15 -40.40 8.41
C LYS A 439 -7.25 -40.26 9.65
N GLY A 440 -7.31 -39.08 10.24
CA GLY A 440 -8.25 -38.83 11.34
C GLY A 440 -7.71 -39.01 12.76
N THR A 441 -7.65 -37.89 13.49
CA THR A 441 -7.83 -37.81 14.95
C THR A 441 -8.36 -36.40 15.25
N SER A 442 -9.65 -36.26 15.54
CA SER A 442 -10.17 -36.10 16.91
C SER A 442 -9.43 -35.03 17.71
N GLY A 443 -10.05 -33.85 17.83
CA GLY A 443 -9.54 -32.75 18.65
C GLY A 443 -9.63 -33.00 20.17
N PRO A 444 -9.30 -31.97 20.95
CA PRO A 444 -10.03 -31.64 22.17
C PRO A 444 -10.51 -30.18 22.09
N SER A 445 -11.82 -29.93 22.10
CA SER A 445 -12.55 -29.61 23.34
C SER A 445 -11.90 -28.43 24.10
N LEU A 446 -12.17 -27.20 23.64
CA LEU A 446 -12.03 -26.02 24.50
C LEU A 446 -13.08 -26.11 25.60
N ARG A 447 -12.62 -26.52 26.78
CA ARG A 447 -13.40 -26.50 28.02
C ARG A 447 -13.51 -25.06 28.50
N MET A 448 -14.75 -24.62 28.68
CA MET A 448 -15.10 -23.58 29.64
C MET A 448 -14.47 -23.90 31.00
N TYR A 449 -13.91 -22.88 31.65
CA TYR A 449 -13.98 -22.75 33.10
C TYR A 449 -14.50 -21.36 33.42
N GLY A 450 -15.69 -21.34 34.02
CA GLY A 450 -16.23 -20.16 34.67
C GLY A 450 -15.76 -20.05 36.12
N LYS A 451 -15.84 -18.81 36.61
CA LYS A 451 -16.43 -18.35 37.88
C LYS A 451 -15.90 -18.89 39.22
N VAL A 452 -16.00 -17.99 40.22
CA VAL A 452 -15.86 -18.13 41.71
C VAL A 452 -14.44 -17.73 42.18
N ALA A 453 -14.19 -16.82 43.15
CA ALA A 453 -14.94 -16.21 44.26
C ALA A 453 -14.42 -14.75 44.45
N SER A 454 -15.10 -13.69 44.92
CA SER A 454 -15.90 -13.42 46.13
C SER A 454 -15.22 -13.78 47.47
N GLU A 455 -15.07 -12.76 48.32
CA GLU A 455 -14.72 -12.74 49.76
C GLU A 455 -13.24 -12.91 50.13
N GLU A 456 -12.62 -11.83 50.65
CA GLU A 456 -12.46 -11.73 52.11
C GLU A 456 -12.25 -10.27 52.58
N GLU A 457 -13.06 -9.92 53.58
CA GLU A 457 -12.94 -8.79 54.50
C GLU A 457 -11.61 -8.79 55.27
N GLY A 458 -11.21 -7.61 55.76
CA GLY A 458 -10.77 -7.53 57.15
C GLY A 458 -9.42 -6.87 57.46
N GLN A 459 -9.52 -5.62 57.91
CA GLN A 459 -8.82 -5.02 59.07
C GLN A 459 -7.29 -4.83 59.07
N GLY A 460 -6.87 -3.59 59.33
CA GLY A 460 -5.54 -3.32 59.88
C GLY A 460 -5.16 -1.85 60.02
N LYS A 461 -5.47 -1.26 61.19
CA LYS A 461 -5.07 0.06 61.71
C LYS A 461 -3.62 0.49 61.41
N ASN A 462 -3.43 1.77 61.09
CA ASN A 462 -2.82 2.79 61.97
C ASN A 462 -3.03 4.20 61.43
#